data_AF-A0A8D0BHP4-F1
#
_entry.id   AF-A0A8D0BHP4-F1
#
_cell.length_a   1.000
_cell.length_b   1.000
_cell.length_c   1.000
_cell.angle_alpha   90.00
_cell.angle_beta   90.00
_cell.angle_gamma   90.00
#
_symmetry.space_group_name_H-M   'P 1'
#
loop_
_entity.id
_entity.type
_entity.pdbx_description
1 polymer ?
#
loop_
_entity_poly.entity_id
_entity_poly.type
_entity_poly.pdbx_seq_one_letter_code
_entity_poly.pdbx_strand_id
1 'polypeptide(L)' 'MDLRSISYTLPKAITAFGLDLYKKLNTDDTCKNTFFSPLSISVALSMVLLGTKGGSKTQMEKVN' A
#
# COMPACT_ATOMS: atom_id res chain seq x y z
N MET A 1 1.80 -5.01 -23.73
CA MET A 1 1.99 -4.53 -22.35
C MET A 1 2.77 -3.23 -22.45
N ASP A 2 2.13 -2.07 -22.16
CA ASP A 2 2.71 -0.75 -22.41
C ASP A 2 3.52 -0.26 -21.19
N LEU A 3 4.83 0.00 -21.37
CA LEU A 3 5.72 0.45 -20.30
C LEU A 3 5.32 1.81 -19.72
N ARG A 4 4.75 2.70 -20.53
CA ARG A 4 4.33 4.05 -20.08
C ARG A 4 3.14 3.95 -19.15
N SER A 5 2.23 3.01 -19.41
CA SER A 5 1.11 2.71 -18.52
C SER A 5 1.58 2.24 -17.13
N ILE A 6 2.62 1.40 -17.07
CA ILE A 6 3.18 0.90 -15.80
C ILE A 6 3.82 2.03 -15.00
N SER A 7 4.64 2.87 -15.66
CA SER A 7 5.32 4.02 -15.02
C SER A 7 4.36 5.05 -14.45
N TYR A 8 3.12 5.11 -14.93
CA TYR A 8 2.08 6.00 -14.39
C TYR A 8 1.20 5.32 -13.33
N THR A 9 0.80 4.07 -13.58
CA THR A 9 -0.19 3.37 -12.75
C THR A 9 0.40 2.94 -11.40
N LEU A 10 1.64 2.45 -11.39
CA LEU A 10 2.27 1.94 -10.17
C LEU A 10 2.55 3.05 -9.13
N PRO A 11 3.21 4.18 -9.48
CA PRO A 11 3.40 5.28 -8.52
C PRO A 11 2.07 5.87 -8.02
N LYS A 12 1.05 5.93 -8.89
CA LYS A 12 -0.28 6.38 -8.52
C LYS A 12 -0.93 5.48 -7.47
N ALA A 13 -0.83 4.16 -7.63
CA ALA A 13 -1.35 3.19 -6.66
C ALA A 13 -0.62 3.27 -5.31
N ILE A 14 0.72 3.32 -5.31
CA ILE A 14 1.54 3.45 -4.08
C ILE A 14 1.23 4.76 -3.34
N THR A 15 1.02 5.85 -4.07
CA THR A 15 0.67 7.15 -3.49
C THR A 15 -0.73 7.13 -2.89
N ALA A 16 -1.71 6.52 -3.57
CA ALA A 16 -3.08 6.37 -3.06
C ALA A 16 -3.10 5.52 -1.78
N PHE A 17 -2.42 4.37 -1.79
CA PHE A 17 -2.25 3.53 -0.60
C PHE A 17 -1.60 4.29 0.56
N GLY A 18 -0.52 5.03 0.29
CA GLY A 18 0.18 5.84 1.29
C GLY A 18 -0.73 6.92 1.90
N LEU A 19 -1.55 7.57 1.09
CA LEU A 19 -2.49 8.59 1.55
C LEU A 19 -3.59 7.99 2.43
N ASP A 20 -4.13 6.83 2.06
CA ASP A 20 -5.16 6.15 2.86
C ASP A 20 -4.60 5.58 4.16
N LEU A 21 -3.36 5.09 4.14
CA LEU A 21 -2.64 4.71 5.35
C LEU A 21 -2.39 5.92 6.26
N TYR A 22 -1.95 7.05 5.71
CA TYR A 22 -1.75 8.28 6.47
C TYR A 22 -3.04 8.73 7.17
N LYS A 23 -4.18 8.74 6.48
CA LYS A 23 -5.47 9.09 7.07
C LYS A 23 -5.82 8.19 8.26
N LYS A 24 -5.59 6.88 8.13
CA LYS A 24 -5.83 5.92 9.22
C LYS A 24 -4.89 6.15 10.41
N LEU A 25 -3.60 6.36 10.15
CA LEU A 25 -2.63 6.63 11.21
C LEU A 25 -2.89 7.96 11.92
N ASN A 26 -3.46 8.93 11.20
CA ASN A 26 -3.75 10.27 11.70
C ASN A 26 -5.18 10.40 12.26
N THR A 27 -5.91 9.29 12.47
CA THR A 27 -7.28 9.34 13.01
C THR A 27 -7.32 9.63 14.51
N ASP A 28 -6.32 9.17 15.28
CA ASP A 28 -6.36 9.23 16.76
C ASP A 28 -5.44 10.30 17.39
N ASP A 29 -4.45 10.84 16.65
CA ASP A 29 -3.42 11.74 17.19
C ASP A 29 -3.05 12.85 16.16
N THR A 30 -3.98 13.76 15.89
CA THR A 30 -3.85 14.82 14.85
C THR A 30 -2.69 15.79 15.04
N CYS A 31 -2.08 15.81 16.22
CA CYS A 31 -0.96 16.70 16.57
C CYS A 31 0.41 15.99 16.62
N LYS A 32 0.50 14.71 16.24
CA LYS A 32 1.78 13.98 16.22
C LYS A 32 2.31 13.82 14.79
N ASN A 33 3.61 14.08 14.64
CA ASN A 33 4.29 13.91 13.37
C ASN A 33 4.30 12.43 12.96
N THR A 34 3.74 12.13 11.78
CA THR A 34 3.70 10.79 11.21
C THR A 34 4.64 10.73 10.00
N PHE A 35 5.68 9.89 10.08
CA PHE A 35 6.66 9.71 9.01
C PHE A 35 6.82 8.23 8.67
N PHE A 36 6.63 7.87 7.40
CA PHE A 36 6.77 6.49 6.91
C PHE A 36 7.06 6.47 5.39
N SER A 37 7.45 5.30 4.88
CA SER A 37 7.68 5.05 3.45
C SER A 37 6.58 4.16 2.88
N PRO A 38 5.60 4.70 2.11
CA PRO A 38 4.54 3.91 1.49
C PRO A 38 5.08 2.79 0.60
N LEU A 39 6.10 3.08 -0.21
CA LEU A 39 6.72 2.11 -1.12
C LEU A 39 7.30 0.91 -0.37
N SER A 40 8.05 1.15 0.72
CA SER A 40 8.67 0.07 1.48
C SER A 40 7.63 -0.87 2.08
N ILE A 41 6.52 -0.31 2.59
CA ILE A 41 5.40 -1.08 3.14
C ILE A 41 4.71 -1.88 2.03
N SER A 42 4.44 -1.28 0.87
CA SER A 42 3.84 -1.99 -0.27
C SER A 42 4.71 -3.16 -0.75
N VAL A 43 6.03 -3.02 -0.77
CA VAL A 43 6.97 -4.09 -1.13
C VAL A 43 6.90 -5.24 -0.11
N ALA A 44 6.92 -4.92 1.19
CA ALA A 44 6.79 -5.92 2.24
C ALA A 44 5.44 -6.67 2.15
N LEU A 45 4.34 -5.94 1.95
CA LEU A 45 3.01 -6.53 1.75
C LEU A 45 2.95 -7.42 0.51
N SER A 46 3.62 -7.03 -0.58
CA SER A 46 3.70 -7.84 -1.80
C SER A 46 4.42 -9.16 -1.54
N MET A 47 5.54 -9.13 -0.81
CA MET A 47 6.26 -10.35 -0.41
C MET A 47 5.41 -11.26 0.49
N VAL A 48 4.66 -10.68 1.43
CA VAL A 48 3.77 -11.43 2.30
C VAL A 48 2.62 -12.05 1.49
N LEU A 49 2.01 -11.31 0.56
CA LEU A 49 0.95 -11.79 -0.31
C LEU A 49 1.37 -13.06 -1.07
N LEU A 50 2.59 -13.08 -1.61
CA LEU A 50 3.14 -14.24 -2.31
C LEU A 50 3.26 -15.49 -1.43
N GLY A 51 3.45 -15.31 -0.11
CA GLY A 51 3.51 -16.40 0.86
C GLY A 51 2.15 -16.85 1.42
N THR A 52 1.08 -16.09 1.19
CA THR A 52 -0.25 -16.38 1.75
C THR A 52 -1.07 -17.39 0.91
N LYS A 53 -1.99 -18.10 1.58
CA LYS A 53 -2.95 -19.04 0.96
C LYS A 53 -4.36 -18.82 1.51
N GLY A 54 -5.38 -19.31 0.80
CA GLY A 54 -6.78 -19.30 1.26
C GLY A 54 -7.29 -17.89 1.58
N GLY A 55 -8.04 -17.74 2.67
CA GLY A 55 -8.70 -16.49 3.04
C GLY A 55 -7.74 -15.30 3.30
N SER A 56 -6.51 -15.57 3.77
CA SER A 56 -5.50 -14.52 3.99
C SER A 56 -5.04 -13.89 2.67
N LYS A 57 -4.91 -14.68 1.61
CA LYS A 57 -4.57 -14.18 0.28
C LYS A 57 -5.66 -13.24 -0.25
N THR A 58 -6.92 -13.67 -0.15
CA THR A 58 -8.07 -12.88 -0.59
C THR A 58 -8.22 -11.55 0.16
N GLN A 59 -7.90 -11.53 1.46
CA GLN A 59 -7.90 -10.29 2.24
C GLN A 59 -6.81 -9.33 1.79
N MET A 60 -5.61 -9.83 1.48
CA MET A 60 -4.50 -9.00 1.01
C MET A 60 -4.71 -8.48 -0.41
N GLU A 61 -5.32 -9.27 -1.30
CA GLU A 61 -5.68 -8.84 -2.66
C GLU A 61 -6.73 -7.72 -2.67
N LYS A 62 -7.61 -7.66 -1.67
CA LYS A 62 -8.61 -6.57 -1.53
C LYS A 62 -8.01 -5.20 -1.21
N VAL A 63 -6.76 -5.15 -0.75
CA VAL A 63 -6.06 -3.92 -0.36
C VAL A 63 -5.18 -3.38 -1.50
N ASN A 64 -5.08 -4.12 -2.62
CA ASN A 64 -4.33 -3.77 -3.83
C ASN A 64 -5.24 -3.16 -4.91
#